data_AF-A0AAV0DIA0-F1
#
_entry.id   AF-A0AAV0DIA0-F1
#
_cell.length_a   1.000
_cell.length_b   1.000
_cell.length_c   1.000
_cell.angle_alpha   90.00
_cell.angle_beta   90.00
_cell.angle_gamma   90.00
#
_symmetry.space_group_name_H-M   'P 1'
#
loop_
_entity.id
_entity.type
_entity.pdbx_description
1 polymer ?
#
loop_
_entity_poly.entity_id
_entity_poly.type
_entity_poly.pdbx_seq_one_letter_code
_entity_poly.pdbx_strand_id
1 'polypeptide(L)'
;MIHIVPRSKKRGRGQTMGKGIMKAFEASKTKMKITVDTSIGRPKNGEQSAKLSSQIGIVTCDVIPVPRRWKEVDEENGLGPGFDHIQMHMDVNVGDPGVKESLIERLKNSSRQKRHKLHNHFKKYQTMELAKSNKPTFCLNQENWESLCDYFASPKFKQSSATNSKNRKLVRAPHISGRTPFTV
;
A
#
# COMPACT_ATOMS: atom_id res chain seq x y z
N MET A 1 -5.47 47.55 11.21
CA MET A 1 -5.99 46.26 10.72
C MET A 1 -4.82 45.38 10.31
N ILE A 2 -4.52 44.32 11.06
CA ILE A 2 -3.45 43.36 10.71
C ILE A 2 -4.05 42.35 9.73
N HIS A 3 -3.61 42.38 8.47
CA HIS A 3 -3.98 41.39 7.47
C HIS A 3 -3.26 40.06 7.78
N ILE A 4 -4.02 39.06 8.25
CA ILE A 4 -3.53 37.69 8.38
C ILE A 4 -3.58 37.05 6.98
N VAL A 5 -2.43 36.93 6.33
CA VAL A 5 -2.30 36.18 5.07
C VAL A 5 -2.50 34.68 5.37
N PRO A 6 -3.44 33.98 4.71
CA PRO A 6 -3.65 32.56 4.96
C PRO A 6 -2.41 31.77 4.55
N ARG A 7 -1.85 31.02 5.50
CA ARG A 7 -0.69 30.16 5.29
C ARG A 7 -1.03 29.10 4.23
N SER A 8 -0.33 29.11 3.10
CA SER A 8 -0.57 28.13 2.03
C SER A 8 -0.42 26.71 2.57
N LYS A 9 -1.39 25.82 2.25
CA LYS A 9 -1.30 24.41 2.64
C LYS A 9 -0.03 23.82 2.02
N LYS A 10 0.93 23.41 2.85
CA LYS A 10 2.12 22.68 2.40
C LYS A 10 1.66 21.49 1.55
N ARG A 11 2.23 21.35 0.35
CA ARG A 11 2.00 20.18 -0.50
C ARG A 11 2.34 18.94 0.32
N GLY A 12 1.38 18.02 0.46
CA GLY A 12 1.62 16.74 1.11
C GLY A 12 2.71 15.95 0.38
N ARG A 13 3.28 14.94 1.05
CA ARG A 13 4.25 14.05 0.43
C ARG A 13 3.60 13.32 -0.77
N GLY A 14 4.24 13.39 -1.93
CA GLY A 14 3.82 12.66 -3.13
C GLY A 14 4.00 11.15 -2.99
N GLN A 15 3.72 10.41 -4.07
CA GLN A 15 3.96 8.97 -4.14
C GLN A 15 5.43 8.65 -3.81
N THR A 16 5.65 7.52 -3.11
CA THR A 16 7.00 7.07 -2.81
C THR A 16 7.66 6.59 -4.08
N MET A 17 8.87 7.11 -4.36
CA MET A 17 9.63 6.80 -5.58
C MET A 17 10.91 5.99 -5.29
N GLY A 18 11.03 5.37 -4.11
CA GLY A 18 12.20 4.54 -3.77
C GLY A 18 13.54 5.28 -3.60
N LYS A 19 13.58 6.60 -3.82
CA LYS A 19 14.81 7.43 -3.83
C LYS A 19 15.73 7.21 -2.62
N GLY A 20 15.18 7.01 -1.43
CA GLY A 20 15.98 6.81 -0.21
C GLY A 20 16.67 5.45 -0.13
N ILE A 21 16.24 4.46 -0.91
CA ILE A 21 16.89 3.14 -1.02
C ILE A 21 17.88 3.17 -2.18
N MET A 22 17.50 3.80 -3.31
CA MET A 22 18.41 4.01 -4.44
C MET A 22 19.67 4.76 -4.01
N LYS A 23 19.54 5.88 -3.27
CA LYS A 23 20.69 6.61 -2.73
C LYS A 23 21.57 5.77 -1.80
N ALA A 24 20.96 4.92 -0.96
CA ALA A 24 21.70 4.05 -0.06
C ALA A 24 22.50 2.99 -0.85
N PHE A 25 21.89 2.44 -1.90
CA PHE A 25 22.55 1.53 -2.82
C PHE A 25 23.67 2.22 -3.61
N GLU A 26 23.45 3.42 -4.15
CA GLU A 26 24.48 4.20 -4.86
C GLU A 26 25.69 4.49 -3.97
N ALA A 27 25.47 4.83 -2.70
CA ALA A 27 26.54 5.16 -1.76
C ALA A 27 27.35 3.92 -1.32
N SER A 28 26.68 2.80 -1.07
CA SER A 28 27.30 1.60 -0.49
C SER A 28 27.63 0.50 -1.50
N LYS A 29 27.12 0.63 -2.73
CA LYS A 29 27.11 -0.41 -3.79
C LYS A 29 26.62 -1.78 -3.32
N THR A 30 25.90 -1.83 -2.20
CA THR A 30 25.39 -3.05 -1.58
C THR A 30 23.90 -2.92 -1.32
N LYS A 31 23.16 -4.01 -1.53
CA LYS A 31 21.73 -4.04 -1.24
C LYS A 31 21.52 -4.10 0.27
N MET A 32 20.51 -3.39 0.75
CA MET A 32 20.11 -3.48 2.16
C MET A 32 19.60 -4.89 2.45
N LYS A 33 20.25 -5.58 3.39
CA LYS A 33 19.80 -6.87 3.89
C LYS A 33 18.56 -6.71 4.75
N ILE A 34 17.51 -7.46 4.42
CA ILE A 34 16.28 -7.53 5.20
C ILE A 34 16.26 -8.89 5.89
N THR A 35 16.39 -8.89 7.21
CA THR A 35 16.26 -10.11 8.01
C THR A 35 14.90 -10.10 8.69
N VAL A 36 14.06 -11.07 8.33
CA VAL A 36 12.74 -11.24 8.94
C VAL A 36 12.86 -12.26 10.07
N ASP A 37 12.28 -11.93 11.22
CA ASP A 37 12.01 -12.91 12.27
C ASP A 37 10.79 -13.73 11.85
N THR A 38 10.98 -15.01 11.55
CA THR A 38 9.93 -15.90 11.05
C THR A 38 8.89 -16.26 12.09
N SER A 39 9.20 -16.12 13.39
CA SER A 39 8.21 -16.34 14.46
C SER A 39 7.20 -15.20 14.57
N ILE A 40 7.60 -13.98 14.19
CA ILE A 40 6.76 -12.77 14.27
C ILE A 40 6.33 -12.28 12.88
N GLY A 41 6.99 -12.72 11.81
CA GLY A 41 6.77 -12.27 10.43
C GLY A 41 7.19 -10.81 10.20
N ARG A 42 8.17 -10.28 10.96
CA ARG A 42 8.58 -8.88 10.88
C ARG A 42 10.09 -8.71 10.70
N PRO A 43 10.54 -7.67 9.97
CA PRO A 43 11.96 -7.33 9.94
C PRO A 43 12.50 -7.05 11.34
N LYS A 44 13.75 -7.46 11.60
CA LYS A 44 14.39 -7.40 12.92
C LYS A 44 14.44 -6.01 13.53
N ASN A 45 14.51 -4.95 12.72
CA ASN A 45 14.57 -3.58 13.21
C ASN A 45 13.64 -2.62 12.45
N GLY A 46 13.40 -1.46 13.06
CA GLY A 46 12.49 -0.44 12.55
C GLY A 46 12.92 0.13 11.20
N GLU A 47 14.22 0.29 10.95
CA GLU A 47 14.73 0.80 9.68
C GLU A 47 14.46 -0.16 8.52
N GLN A 48 14.81 -1.44 8.66
CA GLN A 48 14.50 -2.49 7.69
C GLN A 48 12.99 -2.54 7.41
N SER A 49 12.17 -2.47 8.47
CA SER A 49 10.71 -2.46 8.31
C SER A 49 10.20 -1.24 7.55
N ALA A 50 10.73 -0.04 7.82
CA ALA A 50 10.33 1.19 7.13
C ALA A 50 10.74 1.17 5.64
N LYS A 51 11.94 0.70 5.34
CA LYS A 51 12.45 0.59 3.97
C LYS A 51 11.69 -0.47 3.19
N LEU A 52 11.47 -1.66 3.77
CA LEU A 52 10.65 -2.71 3.16
C LEU A 52 9.21 -2.21 2.91
N SER A 53 8.59 -1.52 3.87
CA SER A 53 7.27 -0.92 3.68
C SER A 53 7.21 0.03 2.49
N SER A 54 8.28 0.79 2.28
CA SER A 54 8.39 1.72 1.14
C SER A 54 8.43 0.97 -0.19
N GLN A 55 9.19 -0.13 -0.27
CA GLN A 55 9.25 -0.97 -1.47
C GLN A 55 7.95 -1.70 -1.74
N ILE A 56 7.33 -2.29 -0.72
CA ILE A 56 5.99 -2.88 -0.81
C ILE A 56 4.97 -1.84 -1.33
N GLY A 57 5.11 -0.59 -0.87
CA GLY A 57 4.34 0.54 -1.36
C GLY A 57 4.50 0.72 -2.86
N ILE A 58 5.73 0.77 -3.38
CA ILE A 58 6.02 0.90 -4.81
C ILE A 58 5.45 -0.28 -5.60
N VAL A 59 5.70 -1.51 -5.14
CA VAL A 59 5.18 -2.72 -5.78
C VAL A 59 3.67 -2.65 -5.97
N THR A 60 2.93 -2.31 -4.91
CA THR A 60 1.46 -2.19 -4.97
C THR A 60 0.94 -0.95 -5.70
N CYS A 61 1.81 0.00 -6.07
CA CYS A 61 1.44 1.15 -6.90
C CYS A 61 1.69 0.89 -8.37
N ASP A 62 2.88 0.35 -8.69
CA ASP A 62 3.51 0.50 -10.00
C ASP A 62 3.96 -0.83 -10.61
N VAL A 63 3.88 -1.96 -9.88
CA VAL A 63 4.38 -3.26 -10.36
C VAL A 63 3.26 -4.28 -10.50
N ILE A 64 2.43 -4.46 -9.48
CA ILE A 64 1.35 -5.46 -9.50
C ILE A 64 -0.03 -4.80 -9.56
N PRO A 65 -1.00 -5.41 -10.27
CA PRO A 65 -2.36 -4.90 -10.29
C PRO A 65 -3.00 -5.06 -8.91
N VAL A 66 -3.60 -3.99 -8.40
CA VAL A 66 -4.40 -4.02 -7.16
C VAL A 66 -5.63 -4.91 -7.36
N PRO A 67 -5.75 -6.06 -6.65
CA PRO A 67 -6.88 -6.96 -6.84
C PRO A 67 -8.16 -6.39 -6.20
N ARG A 68 -9.32 -6.77 -6.74
CA ARG A 68 -10.63 -6.48 -6.12
C ARG A 68 -10.73 -7.15 -4.75
N ARG A 69 -10.31 -8.41 -4.68
CA ARG A 69 -10.18 -9.22 -3.46
C ARG A 69 -8.89 -10.00 -3.49
N TRP A 70 -8.25 -10.13 -2.32
CA TRP A 70 -6.97 -10.83 -2.23
C TRP A 70 -7.07 -12.31 -2.63
N LYS A 71 -8.21 -12.96 -2.37
CA LYS A 71 -8.47 -14.35 -2.77
C LYS A 71 -8.49 -14.59 -4.30
N GLU A 72 -8.50 -13.52 -5.10
CA GLU A 72 -8.44 -13.60 -6.58
C GLU A 72 -6.98 -13.54 -7.07
N VAL A 73 -6.01 -13.36 -6.17
CA VAL A 73 -4.59 -13.36 -6.48
C VAL A 73 -4.09 -14.79 -6.50
N ASP A 74 -3.42 -15.18 -7.59
CA ASP A 74 -2.56 -16.35 -7.61
C ASP A 74 -1.30 -16.02 -6.80
N GLU A 75 -1.24 -16.44 -5.53
CA GLU A 75 -0.09 -16.18 -4.66
C GLU A 75 1.16 -16.98 -5.07
N GLU A 76 0.97 -18.06 -5.84
CA GLU A 76 2.05 -18.93 -6.29
C GLU A 76 2.74 -18.34 -7.52
N ASN A 77 1.97 -17.90 -8.51
CA ASN A 77 2.51 -17.45 -9.80
C ASN A 77 2.30 -15.95 -10.07
N GLY A 78 1.28 -15.32 -9.46
CA GLY A 78 0.87 -13.95 -9.76
C GLY A 78 1.66 -12.86 -9.04
N LEU A 79 2.50 -13.23 -8.06
CA LEU A 79 3.28 -12.28 -7.25
C LEU A 79 4.76 -12.18 -7.64
N GLY A 80 5.22 -13.00 -8.60
CA GLY A 80 6.61 -13.03 -9.10
C GLY A 80 7.18 -11.63 -9.38
N PRO A 81 6.54 -10.79 -10.21
CA PRO A 81 7.04 -9.45 -10.53
C PRO A 81 7.22 -8.55 -9.29
N GLY A 82 6.37 -8.73 -8.27
CA GLY A 82 6.48 -8.00 -7.02
C GLY A 82 7.68 -8.45 -6.18
N PHE A 83 7.95 -9.75 -6.12
CA PHE A 83 9.12 -10.30 -5.46
C PHE A 83 10.41 -9.91 -6.17
N ASP A 84 10.44 -10.01 -7.50
CA ASP A 84 11.58 -9.61 -8.33
C ASP A 84 11.95 -8.14 -8.10
N HIS A 85 10.94 -7.25 -8.06
CA HIS A 85 11.17 -5.83 -7.79
C HIS A 85 11.74 -5.58 -6.38
N ILE A 86 11.28 -6.33 -5.37
CA ILE A 86 11.83 -6.24 -4.01
C ILE A 86 13.29 -6.71 -4.00
N GLN A 87 13.58 -7.87 -4.61
CA GLN A 87 14.93 -8.44 -4.68
C GLN A 87 15.89 -7.61 -5.54
N MET A 88 15.38 -6.85 -6.51
CA MET A 88 16.17 -5.90 -7.28
C MET A 88 16.78 -4.80 -6.40
N HIS A 89 16.04 -4.34 -5.38
CA HIS A 89 16.44 -3.22 -4.53
C HIS A 89 16.92 -3.61 -3.12
N MET A 90 16.67 -4.85 -2.70
CA MET A 90 16.95 -5.34 -1.35
C MET A 90 17.51 -6.77 -1.39
N ASP A 91 18.34 -7.11 -0.42
CA ASP A 91 18.78 -8.49 -0.20
C ASP A 91 17.78 -9.16 0.75
N VAL A 92 16.81 -9.89 0.16
CA VAL A 92 15.74 -10.59 0.86
C VAL A 92 15.70 -12.04 0.38
N ASN A 93 15.75 -12.99 1.31
CA ASN A 93 15.64 -14.41 1.01
C ASN A 93 14.16 -14.82 0.82
N VAL A 94 13.62 -14.61 -0.39
CA VAL A 94 12.25 -15.00 -0.75
C VAL A 94 12.08 -16.53 -0.81
N GLY A 95 13.18 -17.30 -0.88
CA GLY A 95 13.15 -18.77 -0.84
C GLY A 95 12.80 -19.33 0.54
N ASP A 96 12.95 -18.54 1.61
CA ASP A 96 12.50 -18.93 2.95
C ASP A 96 10.97 -18.80 3.05
N PRO A 97 10.23 -19.87 3.41
CA PRO A 97 8.76 -19.83 3.47
C PRO A 97 8.21 -18.77 4.43
N GLY A 98 8.84 -18.58 5.60
CA GLY A 98 8.40 -17.60 6.59
C GLY A 98 8.65 -16.16 6.13
N VAL A 99 9.76 -15.92 5.42
CA VAL A 99 10.01 -14.63 4.77
C VAL A 99 8.97 -14.37 3.67
N LYS A 100 8.72 -15.36 2.81
CA LYS A 100 7.74 -15.28 1.72
C LYS A 100 6.33 -14.95 2.24
N GLU A 101 5.88 -15.68 3.25
CA GLU A 101 4.57 -15.44 3.89
C GLU A 101 4.46 -14.02 4.46
N SER A 102 5.50 -13.55 5.17
CA SER A 102 5.57 -12.17 5.67
C SER A 102 5.46 -11.14 4.54
N LEU A 103 6.11 -11.36 3.40
CA LEU A 103 6.00 -10.46 2.24
C LEU A 103 4.59 -10.47 1.64
N ILE A 104 3.97 -11.64 1.48
CA ILE A 104 2.59 -11.80 1.00
C ILE A 104 1.62 -11.05 1.92
N GLU A 105 1.76 -11.19 3.24
CA GLU A 105 0.90 -10.50 4.20
C GLU A 105 1.03 -8.98 4.10
N ARG A 106 2.24 -8.48 3.90
CA ARG A 106 2.51 -7.04 3.71
C ARG A 106 1.94 -6.53 2.38
N LEU A 107 2.09 -7.29 1.29
CA LEU A 107 1.49 -6.97 -0.01
C LEU A 107 -0.05 -6.95 0.07
N LYS A 108 -0.64 -7.92 0.78
CA LYS A 108 -2.08 -8.00 1.06
C LYS A 108 -2.59 -6.76 1.78
N ASN A 109 -1.91 -6.39 2.86
CA ASN A 109 -2.24 -5.22 3.66
C ASN A 109 -2.07 -3.93 2.84
N SER A 110 -0.96 -3.78 2.11
CA SER A 110 -0.73 -2.60 1.26
C SER A 110 -1.77 -2.49 0.15
N SER A 111 -2.10 -3.59 -0.53
CA SER A 111 -3.14 -3.66 -1.56
C SER A 111 -4.52 -3.28 -1.03
N ARG A 112 -4.86 -3.69 0.19
CA ARG A 112 -6.11 -3.26 0.86
C ARG A 112 -6.13 -1.75 1.09
N GLN A 113 -5.04 -1.18 1.62
CA GLN A 113 -4.95 0.27 1.84
C GLN A 113 -4.99 1.04 0.53
N LYS A 114 -4.34 0.51 -0.50
CA LYS A 114 -4.33 1.06 -1.84
C LYS A 114 -5.73 1.10 -2.46
N ARG A 115 -6.45 -0.02 -2.41
CA ARG A 115 -7.84 -0.12 -2.88
C ARG A 115 -8.75 0.87 -2.16
N HIS A 116 -8.54 1.09 -0.86
CA HIS A 116 -9.28 2.13 -0.13
C HIS A 116 -9.00 3.54 -0.67
N LYS A 117 -7.74 3.88 -0.97
CA LYS A 117 -7.38 5.17 -1.60
C LYS A 117 -8.00 5.31 -2.99
N LEU A 118 -7.98 4.26 -3.79
CA LEU A 118 -8.61 4.22 -5.12
C LEU A 118 -10.12 4.41 -5.03
N HIS A 119 -10.79 3.78 -4.08
CA HIS A 119 -12.22 4.01 -3.83
C HIS A 119 -12.52 5.45 -3.39
N ASN A 120 -11.64 6.07 -2.58
CA ASN A 120 -11.79 7.49 -2.23
C ASN A 120 -11.61 8.41 -3.45
N HIS A 121 -10.75 8.03 -4.40
CA HIS A 121 -10.62 8.74 -5.67
C HIS A 121 -11.85 8.57 -6.55
N PHE A 122 -12.37 7.33 -6.67
CA PHE A 122 -13.59 7.01 -7.40
C PHE A 122 -14.78 7.88 -6.96
N LYS A 123 -14.99 8.03 -5.64
CA LYS A 123 -16.09 8.83 -5.07
C LYS A 123 -16.06 10.33 -5.41
N LYS A 124 -14.97 10.85 -6.00
CA LYS A 124 -14.91 12.26 -6.42
C LYS A 124 -15.72 12.53 -7.70
N TYR A 125 -16.04 11.48 -8.45
CA TYR A 125 -16.74 11.56 -9.72
C TYR A 125 -18.20 11.15 -9.54
N GLN A 126 -19.10 11.85 -10.25
CA GLN A 126 -20.54 11.60 -10.16
C GLN A 126 -20.97 10.40 -11.02
N THR A 127 -20.33 10.22 -12.18
CA THR A 127 -20.64 9.16 -13.13
C THR A 127 -19.49 8.17 -13.25
N MET A 128 -19.84 6.93 -13.64
CA MET A 128 -18.85 5.88 -13.85
C MET A 128 -17.90 6.20 -15.00
N GLU A 129 -18.42 6.74 -16.10
CA GLU A 129 -17.63 7.15 -17.26
C GLU A 129 -16.56 8.18 -16.89
N LEU A 130 -16.96 9.24 -16.17
CA LEU A 130 -15.99 10.24 -15.69
C LEU A 130 -14.95 9.62 -14.76
N ALA A 131 -15.35 8.69 -13.89
CA ALA A 131 -14.39 8.00 -13.02
C ALA A 131 -13.39 7.18 -13.84
N LYS A 132 -13.85 6.40 -14.83
CA LYS A 132 -13.01 5.55 -15.70
C LYS A 132 -12.01 6.39 -16.50
N SER A 133 -12.43 7.50 -17.10
CA SER A 133 -11.53 8.40 -17.84
C SER A 133 -10.48 9.09 -16.95
N ASN A 134 -10.70 9.15 -15.63
CA ASN A 134 -9.81 9.84 -14.69
C ASN A 134 -8.99 8.87 -13.82
N LYS A 135 -8.13 8.07 -14.46
CA LYS A 135 -7.21 7.17 -13.75
C LYS A 135 -6.25 7.95 -12.85
N PRO A 136 -6.16 7.60 -11.56
CA PRO A 136 -5.14 8.20 -10.70
C PRO A 136 -3.73 7.77 -11.12
N THR A 137 -2.75 8.65 -10.93
CA THR A 137 -1.33 8.36 -11.20
C THR A 137 -0.84 7.16 -10.41
N PHE A 138 -1.38 6.98 -9.20
CA PHE A 138 -1.07 5.90 -8.30
C PHE A 138 -1.87 4.62 -8.64
N CYS A 139 -2.22 4.36 -9.89
CA CYS A 139 -2.79 3.09 -10.32
C CYS A 139 -2.00 2.57 -11.50
N LEU A 140 -1.62 1.29 -11.44
CA LEU A 140 -0.74 0.64 -12.41
C LEU A 140 -1.11 0.98 -13.86
N ASN A 141 -2.31 0.61 -14.29
CA ASN A 141 -2.77 0.78 -15.65
C ASN A 141 -4.28 1.05 -15.71
N GLN A 142 -4.75 1.40 -16.91
CA GLN A 142 -6.13 1.79 -17.16
C GLN A 142 -7.11 0.62 -16.97
N GLU A 143 -6.77 -0.57 -17.48
CA GLU A 143 -7.58 -1.77 -17.36
C GLU A 143 -7.88 -2.14 -15.89
N ASN A 144 -6.85 -2.14 -15.05
CA ASN A 144 -7.00 -2.40 -13.62
C ASN A 144 -7.88 -1.32 -12.94
N TRP A 145 -7.74 -0.06 -13.36
CA TRP A 145 -8.59 1.01 -12.84
C TRP A 145 -10.07 0.82 -13.23
N GLU A 146 -10.35 0.49 -14.47
CA GLU A 146 -11.71 0.25 -14.97
C GLU A 146 -12.37 -0.93 -14.25
N SER A 147 -11.64 -2.04 -14.11
CA SER A 147 -12.09 -3.21 -13.34
C SER A 147 -12.41 -2.87 -11.88
N LEU A 148 -11.63 -1.96 -11.26
CA LEU A 148 -11.90 -1.47 -9.91
C LEU A 148 -13.11 -0.52 -9.87
N CYS A 149 -13.30 0.34 -10.87
CA CYS A 149 -14.49 1.17 -10.99
C CYS A 149 -15.77 0.33 -11.06
N ASP A 150 -15.78 -0.71 -11.89
CA ASP A 150 -16.91 -1.65 -12.00
C ASP A 150 -17.16 -2.35 -10.66
N TYR A 151 -16.09 -2.77 -9.99
CA TYR A 151 -16.18 -3.37 -8.66
C TYR A 151 -16.77 -2.40 -7.62
N PHE A 152 -16.32 -1.14 -7.58
CA PHE A 152 -16.82 -0.14 -6.64
C PHE A 152 -18.27 0.24 -6.92
N ALA A 153 -18.68 0.22 -8.18
CA ALA A 153 -20.05 0.48 -8.58
C ALA A 153 -21.00 -0.68 -8.27
N SER A 154 -20.47 -1.90 -8.10
CA SER A 154 -21.26 -3.11 -7.87
C SER A 154 -22.16 -2.99 -6.62
N PRO A 155 -23.41 -3.50 -6.66
CA PRO A 155 -24.31 -3.48 -5.51
C PRO A 155 -23.71 -4.14 -4.27
N LYS A 156 -23.03 -5.29 -4.46
CA LYS A 156 -22.40 -6.07 -3.39
C LYS A 156 -21.34 -5.26 -2.65
N PHE A 157 -20.50 -4.51 -3.36
CA PHE A 157 -19.50 -3.65 -2.74
C PHE A 157 -20.15 -2.48 -2.00
N LYS A 158 -21.13 -1.79 -2.62
CA LYS A 158 -21.84 -0.67 -2.01
C LYS A 158 -22.52 -1.07 -0.70
N GLN A 159 -23.21 -2.21 -0.67
CA GLN A 159 -23.83 -2.76 0.53
C GLN A 159 -22.79 -3.01 1.62
N SER A 160 -21.71 -3.72 1.29
CA SER A 160 -20.62 -4.03 2.23
C SER A 160 -19.95 -2.76 2.78
N SER A 161 -19.71 -1.77 1.92
CA SER A 161 -19.11 -0.49 2.28
C SER A 161 -20.02 0.32 3.20
N ALA A 162 -21.33 0.34 2.94
CA ALA A 162 -22.32 1.02 3.78
C ALA A 162 -22.40 0.39 5.17
N THR A 163 -22.47 -0.94 5.25
CA THR A 163 -22.46 -1.69 6.52
C THR A 163 -21.18 -1.43 7.31
N ASN A 164 -20.01 -1.52 6.66
CA ASN A 164 -18.73 -1.27 7.33
C ASN A 164 -18.60 0.17 7.84
N SER A 165 -19.12 1.15 7.10
CA SER A 165 -19.15 2.55 7.52
C SER A 165 -20.04 2.74 8.75
N LYS A 166 -21.24 2.12 8.78
CA LYS A 166 -22.13 2.12 9.95
C LYS A 166 -21.45 1.48 11.15
N ASN A 167 -20.86 0.29 10.98
CA ASN A 167 -20.15 -0.41 12.05
C ASN A 167 -18.98 0.43 12.59
N ARG A 168 -18.24 1.11 11.71
CA ARG A 168 -17.12 1.97 12.12
C ARG A 168 -17.57 3.14 13.00
N LYS A 169 -18.77 3.68 12.79
CA LYS A 169 -19.35 4.75 13.64
C LYS A 169 -19.75 4.25 15.04
N LEU A 170 -19.98 2.95 15.20
CA LEU A 170 -20.33 2.33 16.48
C LEU A 170 -19.10 1.96 17.33
N VAL A 171 -17.89 2.03 16.76
CA VAL A 171 -16.64 1.73 17.49
C VAL A 171 -16.41 2.81 18.55
N ARG A 172 -16.52 2.44 19.84
CA ARG A 172 -16.41 3.36 20.99
C ARG A 172 -14.95 3.66 21.39
N ALA A 173 -14.10 2.65 21.38
CA ALA A 173 -12.71 2.77 21.79
C ALA A 173 -11.78 2.75 20.57
N PRO A 174 -10.84 3.70 20.43
CA PRO A 174 -9.83 3.64 19.39
C PRO A 174 -8.87 2.48 19.65
N HIS A 175 -8.43 1.82 18.58
CA HIS A 175 -7.41 0.78 18.64
C HIS A 175 -6.07 1.36 19.14
N ILE A 176 -5.46 0.70 20.13
CA ILE A 176 -4.23 1.18 20.81
C ILE A 176 -2.97 0.48 20.29
N SER A 177 -3.08 -0.66 19.59
CA SER A 177 -1.90 -1.41 19.17
C SER A 177 -1.04 -0.60 18.19
N GLY A 178 0.26 -0.52 18.47
CA GLY A 178 1.25 0.27 17.74
C GLY A 178 1.72 1.54 18.46
N ARG A 179 1.13 1.89 19.61
CA ARG A 179 1.74 2.89 20.51
C ARG A 179 2.97 2.25 21.17
N THR A 180 4.13 2.82 20.92
CA THR A 180 5.31 2.51 21.73
C THR A 180 5.10 3.12 23.13
N PRO A 181 5.39 2.39 24.21
CA PRO A 181 5.46 3.01 25.53
C PRO A 181 6.46 4.17 25.49
N PHE A 182 6.23 5.21 26.30
CA PHE A 182 7.22 6.25 26.50
C PHE A 182 8.48 5.59 27.07
N THR A 183 9.57 5.63 26.32
CA THR A 183 10.88 5.28 26.87
C THR A 183 11.26 6.41 27.82
N VAL A 184 11.33 6.13 29.12
CA VAL A 184 11.86 7.02 30.16
C VAL A 184 13.38 6.96 30.14
#